data_AF-K1R6I9-F1
#
_entry.id   AF-K1R6I9-F1
#
_cell.length_a   1.000
_cell.length_b   1.000
_cell.length_c   1.000
_cell.angle_alpha   90.00
_cell.angle_beta   90.00
_cell.angle_gamma   90.00
#
_symmetry.space_group_name_H-M   'P 1'
#
loop_
_entity.id
_entity.type
_entity.pdbx_description
1 polymer ?
#
loop_
_entity_poly.entity_id
_entity_poly.type
_entity_poly.pdbx_seq_one_letter_code
_entity_poly.pdbx_strand_id
1 'polypeptide(L)' 'MDLLLSALYVRDQGITQKEFEDRFDRMKASGGSYIITVIEDTSTKKIVGNAVLHVELKFLQPSVKVVYIHE' A
#
# COMPACT_ATOMS: atom_id res chain seq x y z
N MET A 1 13.31 1.29 -3.00
CA MET A 1 12.62 0.07 -2.56
C MET A 1 12.37 0.10 -1.05
N ASP A 2 13.37 0.46 -0.25
CA ASP A 2 13.26 0.67 1.21
C ASP A 2 12.16 1.64 1.67
N LEU A 3 11.84 2.65 0.85
CA LEU A 3 10.79 3.63 1.18
C LEU A 3 9.36 3.10 0.97
N LEU A 4 9.16 2.18 0.02
CA LEU A 4 7.86 1.49 -0.19
C LEU A 4 7.55 0.53 0.96
N LEU A 5 8.60 -0.09 1.53
CA LEU A 5 8.50 -0.90 2.75
C LEU A 5 8.04 -0.04 3.95
N SER A 6 8.58 1.18 4.11
CA SER A 6 8.27 2.05 5.25
C SER A 6 6.85 2.62 5.24
N ALA A 7 6.26 2.77 4.06
CA ALA A 7 4.93 3.33 3.84
C ALA A 7 3.77 2.38 4.24
N LEU A 8 4.02 1.08 4.30
CA LEU A 8 2.99 0.05 4.43
C LEU A 8 3.06 -0.72 5.76
N TYR A 9 3.88 -0.27 6.73
CA TYR A 9 4.18 -1.04 7.94
C TYR A 9 4.32 -0.19 9.22
N VAL A 10 3.78 -0.71 10.32
CA VAL A 10 3.94 -0.21 11.70
C VAL A 10 5.36 -0.52 12.17
N ARG A 11 6.17 0.53 12.33
CA ARG A 11 7.62 0.67 12.56
C ARG A 11 8.42 -0.30 13.47
N ASP A 12 7.94 -1.42 13.96
CA ASP A 12 8.65 -2.10 15.06
C ASP A 12 9.61 -3.24 14.66
N GLN A 13 9.40 -3.93 13.53
CA GLN A 13 10.33 -4.99 13.07
C GLN A 13 10.63 -4.90 11.57
N GLY A 14 11.91 -4.85 11.21
CA GLY A 14 12.33 -4.74 9.81
C GLY A 14 11.78 -5.90 8.98
N ILE A 15 11.06 -5.58 7.89
CA ILE A 15 10.56 -6.59 6.95
C ILE A 15 11.65 -6.92 5.94
N THR A 16 11.82 -8.20 5.63
CA THR A 16 12.73 -8.63 4.57
C THR A 16 12.17 -8.30 3.19
N GLN A 17 13.05 -8.22 2.19
CA GLN A 17 12.63 -8.04 0.79
C GLN A 17 11.63 -9.12 0.35
N LYS A 18 11.86 -10.38 0.74
CA LYS A 18 10.97 -11.49 0.40
C LYS A 18 9.58 -11.32 1.00
N GLU A 19 9.48 -10.94 2.27
CA GLU A 19 8.18 -10.71 2.92
C GLU A 19 7.42 -9.56 2.28
N PHE A 20 8.13 -8.52 1.86
CA PHE A 20 7.54 -7.41 1.11
C PHE A 20 7.00 -7.89 -0.25
N GLU A 21 7.81 -8.60 -1.04
CA GLU A 21 7.42 -9.12 -2.36
C GLU A 21 6.24 -10.08 -2.25
N ASP A 22 6.30 -11.05 -1.33
CA ASP A 22 5.23 -12.01 -1.10
C ASP A 22 3.91 -11.31 -0.70
N ARG A 23 3.99 -10.22 0.08
CA ARG A 23 2.81 -9.43 0.46
C ARG A 23 2.31 -8.57 -0.70
N PHE A 24 3.21 -7.94 -1.44
CA PHE A 24 2.87 -7.12 -2.61
C PHE A 24 2.13 -7.95 -3.67
N ASP A 25 2.61 -9.17 -3.95
CA ASP A 25 1.97 -10.06 -4.92
C ASP A 25 0.57 -10.48 -4.48
N ARG A 26 0.35 -10.76 -3.19
CA ARG A 26 -0.99 -11.04 -2.64
C ARG A 26 -1.91 -9.84 -2.79
N MET A 27 -1.43 -8.62 -2.53
CA MET A 27 -2.20 -7.39 -2.68
C MET A 27 -2.54 -7.13 -4.15
N LYS A 28 -1.60 -7.34 -5.07
CA LYS A 28 -1.81 -7.21 -6.52
C LYS A 28 -2.84 -8.22 -7.06
N ALA A 29 -2.82 -9.44 -6.55
CA ALA A 29 -3.76 -10.49 -6.94
C ALA A 29 -5.21 -10.26 -6.44
N SER A 30 -5.45 -9.30 -5.54
CA SER A 30 -6.75 -9.03 -4.91
C SER A 30 -7.82 -8.37 -5.81
N GLY A 31 -7.62 -8.35 -7.13
CA GLY A 31 -8.62 -7.83 -8.08
C GLY A 31 -8.90 -6.33 -7.97
N GLY A 32 -7.89 -5.54 -7.58
CA GLY A 32 -8.02 -4.08 -7.44
C GLY A 32 -8.52 -3.60 -6.06
N SER A 33 -8.59 -4.49 -5.07
CA SER A 33 -8.97 -4.14 -3.70
C SER A 33 -7.92 -3.27 -3.00
N TYR A 34 -6.67 -3.28 -3.47
CA TYR A 34 -5.60 -2.41 -3.00
C TYR A 34 -5.06 -1.55 -4.14
N ILE A 35 -5.14 -0.24 -3.98
CA ILE A 35 -4.51 0.75 -4.86
C ILE A 35 -3.45 1.47 -4.02
N ILE A 36 -2.18 1.15 -4.28
CA ILE A 36 -1.03 1.79 -3.64
C ILE A 36 -0.46 2.79 -4.65
N THR A 37 -0.42 4.06 -4.27
CA THR A 37 0.13 5.15 -5.09
C THR A 37 1.39 5.69 -4.41
N VAL A 38 2.42 5.99 -5.19
CA VAL A 38 3.69 6.53 -4.69
C VAL A 38 4.10 7.73 -5.53
N ILE A 39 4.78 8.68 -4.90
CA ILE A 39 5.47 9.78 -5.58
C ILE A 39 6.95 9.46 -5.52
N GLU A 40 7.58 9.29 -6.69
CA GLU A 40 9.03 9.13 -6.81
C GLU A 40 9.68 10.46 -7.17
N ASP A 41 10.69 10.87 -6.41
CA ASP A 41 11.65 11.86 -6.87
C ASP A 41 12.62 11.19 -7.84
N THR A 42 12.45 11.49 -9.12
CA THR A 42 13.22 10.88 -10.21
C THR A 42 14.70 11.25 -10.22
N SER A 43 15.09 12.33 -9.53
CA SER A 43 16.49 12.75 -9.40
C SER A 43 17.25 11.89 -8.40
N THR A 44 16.58 11.46 -7.33
CA THR A 44 17.17 10.64 -6.26
C THR A 44 16.79 9.16 -6.35
N LYS A 45 15.85 8.78 -7.22
CA LYS A 45 15.25 7.43 -7.32
C LYS A 45 14.66 6.94 -6.00
N LYS A 46 14.14 7.89 -5.21
CA LYS A 46 13.55 7.63 -3.90
C LYS A 46 12.07 7.98 -3.92
N ILE A 47 11.29 7.20 -3.19
CA ILE A 47 9.89 7.50 -2.94
C ILE A 47 9.82 8.56 -1.86
N VAL A 48 9.13 9.65 -2.13
CA VAL A 48 9.02 10.82 -1.26
C VAL A 48 7.61 11.04 -0.72
N GLY A 49 6.63 10.28 -1.21
CA GLY A 49 5.26 10.28 -0.72
C GLY A 49 4.53 9.01 -1.13
N ASN A 50 3.48 8.66 -0.41
CA ASN A 50 2.63 7.50 -0.71
C ASN A 50 1.19 7.72 -0.23
N ALA A 51 0.26 6.95 -0.79
CA ALA A 51 -1.11 6.84 -0.33
C ALA A 51 -1.67 5.46 -0.66
N VAL A 52 -2.58 4.95 0.18
CA VAL A 52 -3.20 3.63 -0.01
C VAL A 52 -4.72 3.76 0.02
N LEU A 53 -5.38 3.27 -1.02
CA LEU A 53 -6.82 3.05 -1.03
C LEU A 53 -7.11 1.56 -0.94
N HIS A 54 -7.84 1.16 0.10
CA HIS A 54 -8.34 -0.21 0.28
C HIS A 54 -9.85 -0.24 0.07
N VAL A 55 -10.32 -1.07 -0.85
CA VAL A 55 -11.72 -1.25 -1.20
C VAL A 55 -12.23 -2.52 -0.53
N GLU A 56 -13.08 -2.36 0.49
CA GLU A 56 -13.74 -3.47 1.17
C GLU A 56 -15.16 -3.67 0.61
N LEU A 57 -15.47 -4.87 0.13
CA LEU A 57 -16.84 -5.25 -0.27
C LEU A 57 -17.64 -5.64 0.97
N LYS A 58 -18.87 -5.12 1.10
CA LYS A 58 -19.80 -5.46 2.19
C LYS A 58 -21.11 -6.03 1.61
N PHE A 59 -21.80 -6.86 2.40
CA PHE A 59 -23.11 -7.44 2.03
C PHE A 59 -24.27 -6.43 2.11
N LEU A 60 -24.08 -5.33 2.85
CA LEU A 60 -25.09 -4.26 3.01
C LEU A 60 -25.04 -3.31 1.81
N GLN A 61 -26.19 -2.70 1.46
CA GLN A 61 -26.44 -1.83 0.29
C GLN A 61 -25.25 -0.96 -0.19
N PRO A 62 -25.17 -0.65 -1.50
CA PRO A 62 -23.97 -0.10 -2.13
C PRO A 62 -23.73 1.37 -1.75
N SER A 63 -23.18 1.66 -0.57
CA SER A 63 -22.91 3.08 -0.23
C SER A 63 -21.89 3.35 0.88
N VAL A 64 -20.90 2.49 1.14
CA VAL A 64 -19.78 2.90 2.00
C VAL A 64 -18.44 2.48 1.40
N LYS A 65 -17.80 3.41 0.68
CA LYS A 65 -16.36 3.34 0.38
C LYS A 65 -15.63 4.05 1.51
N VAL A 66 -14.85 3.32 2.30
CA VAL A 66 -13.98 3.90 3.33
C VAL A 66 -12.63 4.18 2.70
N VAL A 67 -12.13 5.40 2.82
CA VAL A 67 -10.79 5.80 2.38
C VAL A 67 -9.94 6.03 3.62
N TYR A 68 -8.81 5.34 3.70
CA TYR A 68 -7.84 5.55 4.77
C TYR A 68 -6.67 6.36 4.22
N ILE A 69 -6.57 7.63 4.58
CA ILE A 69 -5.38 8.44 4.30
C ILE A 69 -4.47 8.33 5.52
N HIS A 70 -3.27 7.77 5.31
CA HIS A 70 -2.21 7.76 6.33
C HIS A 70 -1.20 8.84 5.90
N GLU A 71 -0.92 9.77 6.81
CA GLU A 71 0.09 10.83 6.64
C GLU A 71 1.46 10.40 7.19
#